data_AF-A0A9E4CK31-F1
#
_entry.id   AF-A0A9E4CK31-F1
#
_cell.length_a   1.000
_cell.length_b   1.000
_cell.length_c   1.000
_cell.angle_alpha   90.00
_cell.angle_beta   90.00
_cell.angle_gamma   90.00
#
_symmetry.space_group_name_H-M   'P 1'
#
loop_
_entity.id
_entity.type
_entity.pdbx_description
1 polymer ?
#
loop_
_entity_poly.entity_id
_entity_poly.type
_entity_poly.pdbx_seq_one_letter_code
_entity_poly.pdbx_strand_id
1 'polypeptide(L)'
;MIILILLVAAGHTLNAQAHVHPAGDTGQRFIQNFSFRDYNAYSENWDIVQDRQGIIYAANGKGILAYDGVSWRLTESESVYSLAVDENGVVYVSMYGDFGYLEAEASGQTRFVSLLDKSSGEYDNLLGRRLLARPEGIYCASREFILRWSPRGLRKWHPKSWFGSIFFLHQQIYVYAGEVGLMRLENDSLQLAPGGEFFADAGVSVMLPSEIDGDTTAILIGTHSRGLFLYDGSSIRPFPAAVNDFLKDNELSCGVQLRDRTYLLGTQRGGAVRIDRRGNILEILNEAGGIRNDEVQAIYPDRQGGLWLALYDGISRVELPSRWSFFDEASGIQSDVSAVQRHRGGLYLIGRFGRYRGIYSLSPKSMVPEQNGQISQFGFSHLADIKTNAWALLSAGKDLLAATDEGVYQIRDSKATLLPGNRVYTQSLCRSQQDSNRVYVGLGDGLAVLERVRGQWISRGRLAETDAEV
;
A
#
# COMPACT_ATOMS: atom_id res chain seq x y z
N MET A 1 38.74 -47.41 -16.83
CA MET A 1 39.11 -47.01 -15.46
C MET A 1 38.25 -45.80 -15.11
N ILE A 2 37.11 -46.06 -14.47
CA ILE A 2 36.08 -45.08 -14.09
C ILE A 2 36.38 -44.69 -12.66
N ILE A 3 36.59 -43.39 -12.38
CA ILE A 3 36.67 -42.87 -11.02
C ILE A 3 35.32 -42.22 -10.70
N LEU A 4 34.61 -42.87 -9.79
CA LEU A 4 33.34 -42.48 -9.21
C LEU A 4 33.62 -41.40 -8.15
N ILE A 5 33.18 -40.16 -8.35
CA ILE A 5 33.20 -39.13 -7.30
C ILE A 5 31.85 -39.19 -6.58
N LEU A 6 31.87 -39.75 -5.37
CA LEU A 6 30.75 -39.77 -4.42
C LEU A 6 30.60 -38.38 -3.80
N LEU A 7 29.61 -37.62 -4.27
CA LEU A 7 29.09 -36.44 -3.58
C LEU A 7 28.16 -36.90 -2.45
N VAL A 8 28.66 -36.88 -1.22
CA VAL A 8 27.84 -37.05 -0.01
C VAL A 8 27.02 -35.77 0.18
N ALA A 9 25.80 -35.77 -0.33
CA ALA A 9 24.79 -34.77 0.01
C ALA A 9 24.34 -35.02 1.46
N ALA A 10 24.92 -34.27 2.41
CA ALA A 10 24.32 -34.13 3.73
C ALA A 10 22.98 -33.40 3.54
N GLY A 11 21.89 -34.14 3.70
CA GLY A 11 20.53 -33.62 3.63
C GLY A 11 20.28 -32.59 4.72
N HIS A 12 20.51 -31.33 4.41
CA HIS A 12 19.76 -30.24 5.04
C HIS A 12 18.46 -30.10 4.26
N THR A 13 17.41 -30.75 4.76
CA THR A 13 16.05 -30.31 4.47
C THR A 13 15.96 -28.86 4.90
N LEU A 14 16.00 -27.94 3.94
CA LEU A 14 15.53 -26.57 4.10
C LEU A 14 14.03 -26.65 4.36
N ASN A 15 13.66 -26.97 5.60
CA ASN A 15 12.36 -26.61 6.13
C ASN A 15 12.37 -25.08 6.27
N ALA A 16 12.15 -24.39 5.15
CA ALA A 16 11.64 -23.03 5.17
C ALA A 16 10.18 -23.11 5.67
N GLN A 17 10.01 -23.36 6.97
CA GLN A 17 8.80 -22.90 7.63
C GLN A 17 8.82 -21.38 7.46
N ALA A 18 7.99 -20.88 6.54
CA ALA A 18 7.65 -19.48 6.50
C ALA A 18 7.16 -19.10 7.90
N HIS A 19 8.07 -18.54 8.70
CA HIS A 19 7.70 -17.92 9.95
C HIS A 19 6.85 -16.74 9.52
N VAL A 20 5.54 -16.86 9.73
CA VAL A 20 4.63 -15.72 9.68
C VAL A 20 5.23 -14.71 10.64
N HIS A 21 5.79 -13.64 10.10
CA HIS A 21 6.32 -12.54 10.89
C HIS A 21 5.18 -12.06 11.80
N PRO A 22 5.40 -11.85 13.10
CA PRO A 22 4.40 -11.19 13.93
C PRO A 22 4.02 -9.89 13.23
N ALA A 23 2.73 -9.57 13.17
CA ALA A 23 2.17 -8.40 12.50
C ALA A 23 2.59 -7.03 13.14
N GLY A 24 3.76 -6.96 13.76
CA GLY A 24 4.15 -5.92 14.70
C GLY A 24 5.51 -5.28 14.48
N ASP A 25 6.13 -5.40 13.30
CA ASP A 25 7.40 -4.69 12.98
C ASP A 25 7.43 -4.16 11.54
N THR A 26 6.28 -3.94 10.91
CA THR A 26 6.22 -3.44 9.52
C THR A 26 6.57 -1.94 9.52
N GLY A 27 7.56 -1.56 8.72
CA GLY A 27 7.94 -0.16 8.52
C GLY A 27 7.10 0.52 7.42
N GLN A 28 7.61 1.63 6.92
CA GLN A 28 6.99 2.40 5.84
C GLN A 28 7.04 1.66 4.50
N ARG A 29 6.09 2.01 3.62
CA ARG A 29 5.99 1.47 2.26
C ARG A 29 6.86 2.24 1.29
N PHE A 30 7.31 1.55 0.24
CA PHE A 30 7.89 2.22 -0.92
C PHE A 30 6.78 2.98 -1.64
N ILE A 31 6.83 4.30 -1.53
CA ILE A 31 5.91 5.23 -2.16
C ILE A 31 6.74 6.19 -3.01
N GLN A 32 6.41 6.27 -4.29
CA GLN A 32 6.92 7.30 -5.18
C GLN A 32 5.80 8.31 -5.43
N ASN A 33 6.06 9.57 -5.08
CA ASN A 33 5.11 10.66 -5.28
C ASN A 33 5.51 11.52 -6.48
N PHE A 34 4.54 11.90 -7.28
CA PHE A 34 4.67 12.81 -8.40
C PHE A 34 3.74 14.00 -8.19
N SER A 35 4.32 15.19 -8.20
CA SER A 35 3.64 16.47 -8.13
C SER A 35 3.33 17.03 -9.52
N PHE A 36 2.47 18.03 -9.57
CA PHE A 36 2.20 18.82 -10.78
C PHE A 36 3.45 19.41 -11.44
N ARG A 37 4.55 19.58 -10.69
CA ARG A 37 5.84 20.04 -11.21
C ARG A 37 6.60 18.94 -11.95
N ASP A 38 6.44 17.68 -11.55
CA ASP A 38 7.14 16.54 -12.15
C ASP A 38 6.60 16.21 -13.54
N TYR A 39 5.29 16.40 -13.75
CA TYR A 39 4.62 16.14 -15.02
C TYR A 39 4.16 17.40 -15.78
N ASN A 40 4.42 18.60 -15.23
CA ASN A 40 4.14 19.90 -15.85
C ASN A 40 2.69 20.08 -16.36
N ALA A 41 1.72 19.65 -15.53
CA ALA A 41 0.29 19.78 -15.81
C ALA A 41 -0.48 20.21 -14.54
N TYR A 42 -1.81 20.06 -14.49
CA TYR A 42 -2.59 20.46 -13.31
C TYR A 42 -2.46 19.43 -12.18
N SER A 43 -2.73 19.84 -10.95
CA SER A 43 -2.62 18.95 -9.78
C SER A 43 -3.62 17.79 -9.81
N GLU A 44 -4.78 18.00 -10.42
CA GLU A 44 -5.94 17.12 -10.39
C GLU A 44 -5.80 15.96 -11.38
N ASN A 45 -5.90 14.74 -10.87
CA ASN A 45 -5.88 13.51 -11.68
C ASN A 45 -7.09 12.64 -11.34
N TRP A 46 -7.85 12.20 -12.35
CA TRP A 46 -9.13 11.51 -12.13
C TRP A 46 -9.14 10.01 -12.42
N ASP A 47 -8.19 9.54 -13.23
CA ASP A 47 -8.16 8.15 -13.67
C ASP A 47 -6.75 7.75 -14.11
N ILE A 48 -6.42 6.47 -13.99
CA ILE A 48 -5.12 5.93 -14.40
C ILE A 48 -5.33 4.58 -15.07
N VAL A 49 -4.62 4.32 -16.17
CA VAL A 49 -4.57 3.02 -16.83
C VAL A 49 -3.15 2.68 -17.29
N GLN A 50 -2.92 1.43 -17.65
CA GLN A 50 -1.67 0.97 -18.25
C GLN A 50 -1.93 0.30 -19.60
N ASP A 51 -1.15 0.67 -20.62
CA ASP A 51 -1.20 0.00 -21.93
C ASP A 51 -0.44 -1.34 -21.94
N ARG A 52 -0.40 -1.99 -23.11
CA ARG A 52 0.31 -3.27 -23.30
C ARG A 52 1.84 -3.12 -23.25
N GLN A 53 2.37 -1.95 -23.61
CA GLN A 53 3.80 -1.63 -23.60
C GLN A 53 4.31 -1.31 -22.19
N GLY A 54 3.40 -1.02 -21.25
CA GLY A 54 3.71 -0.72 -19.86
C GLY A 54 3.65 0.77 -19.52
N ILE A 55 3.29 1.62 -20.49
CA ILE A 55 3.12 3.05 -20.29
C ILE A 55 1.91 3.28 -19.40
N ILE A 56 2.11 4.11 -18.38
CA ILE A 56 1.04 4.55 -17.49
C ILE A 56 0.43 5.82 -18.05
N TYR A 57 -0.88 5.82 -18.22
CA TYR A 57 -1.64 7.00 -18.64
C TYR A 57 -2.44 7.54 -17.46
N ALA A 58 -2.41 8.85 -17.25
CA ALA A 58 -3.24 9.52 -16.24
C ALA A 58 -4.13 10.59 -16.89
N ALA A 59 -5.40 10.61 -16.48
CA ALA A 59 -6.40 11.60 -16.86
C ALA A 59 -6.20 12.87 -16.03
N ASN A 60 -5.85 13.98 -16.68
CA ASN A 60 -5.49 15.22 -16.02
C ASN A 60 -6.29 16.42 -16.56
N GLY A 61 -6.41 17.48 -15.75
CA GLY A 61 -7.13 18.69 -16.12
C GLY A 61 -6.55 19.43 -17.32
N LYS A 62 -5.27 19.24 -17.61
CA LYS A 62 -4.56 19.83 -18.77
C LYS A 62 -4.44 18.87 -19.97
N GLY A 63 -4.93 17.64 -19.85
CA GLY A 63 -4.91 16.64 -20.93
C GLY A 63 -4.48 15.26 -20.47
N ILE A 64 -3.71 14.57 -21.32
CA ILE A 64 -3.35 13.17 -21.14
C ILE A 64 -1.88 13.09 -20.76
N LEU A 65 -1.60 12.56 -19.57
CA LEU A 65 -0.25 12.31 -19.09
C LEU A 65 0.16 10.88 -19.43
N ALA A 66 1.37 10.68 -19.95
CA ALA A 66 1.97 9.38 -20.23
C ALA A 66 3.32 9.24 -19.51
N TYR A 67 3.51 8.17 -18.76
CA TYR A 67 4.73 7.87 -18.01
C TYR A 67 5.35 6.57 -18.48
N ASP A 68 6.61 6.63 -18.90
CA ASP A 68 7.36 5.49 -19.46
C ASP A 68 8.24 4.76 -18.42
N GLY A 69 8.09 5.09 -17.14
CA GLY A 69 8.95 4.57 -16.06
C GLY A 69 10.10 5.51 -15.69
N VAL A 70 10.37 6.52 -16.51
CA VAL A 70 11.44 7.49 -16.28
C VAL A 70 10.92 8.93 -16.33
N SER A 71 10.09 9.25 -17.31
CA SER A 71 9.66 10.62 -17.58
C SER A 71 8.18 10.71 -17.92
N TRP A 72 7.59 11.87 -17.61
CA TRP A 72 6.23 12.21 -17.97
C TRP A 72 6.20 12.99 -19.30
N ARG A 73 5.23 12.67 -20.15
CA ARG A 73 4.90 13.42 -21.36
C ARG A 73 3.44 13.85 -21.31
N LEU A 74 3.16 15.10 -21.63
CA LEU A 74 1.80 15.65 -21.72
C LEU A 74 1.37 15.76 -23.18
N THR A 75 0.20 15.21 -23.48
CA THR A 75 -0.57 15.56 -24.69
C THR A 75 -1.65 16.53 -24.26
N GLU A 76 -1.51 17.81 -24.63
CA GLU A 76 -2.46 18.86 -24.23
C GLU A 76 -3.82 18.65 -24.92
N SER A 77 -4.89 18.78 -24.13
CA SER A 77 -6.28 18.73 -24.59
C SER A 77 -7.18 19.42 -23.58
N GLU A 78 -8.49 19.40 -23.83
CA GLU A 78 -9.49 19.64 -22.79
C GLU A 78 -9.32 18.66 -21.61
N SER A 79 -9.93 18.98 -20.47
CA SER A 79 -9.82 18.15 -19.26
C SER A 79 -10.26 16.72 -19.51
N VAL A 80 -9.40 15.77 -19.17
CA VAL A 80 -9.65 14.33 -19.34
C VAL A 80 -10.17 13.77 -18.03
N TYR A 81 -11.29 13.05 -18.04
CA TYR A 81 -11.96 12.59 -16.82
C TYR A 81 -11.90 11.07 -16.60
N SER A 82 -11.75 10.30 -17.67
CA SER A 82 -11.68 8.84 -17.55
C SER A 82 -10.91 8.22 -18.70
N LEU A 83 -10.26 7.10 -18.39
CA LEU A 83 -9.49 6.27 -19.30
C LEU A 83 -10.01 4.83 -19.21
N ALA A 84 -9.95 4.11 -20.31
CA ALA A 84 -10.20 2.67 -20.30
C ALA A 84 -9.24 1.98 -21.28
N VAL A 85 -8.95 0.71 -21.03
CA VAL A 85 -8.11 -0.10 -21.93
C VAL A 85 -8.92 -1.31 -22.36
N ASP A 86 -8.98 -1.56 -23.66
CA ASP A 86 -9.64 -2.76 -24.18
C ASP A 86 -8.72 -3.99 -24.12
N GLU A 87 -9.27 -5.14 -24.51
CA GLU A 87 -8.52 -6.40 -24.56
C GLU A 87 -7.33 -6.31 -25.53
N ASN A 88 -7.36 -5.40 -26.51
CA ASN A 88 -6.32 -5.13 -27.49
C ASN A 88 -5.26 -4.11 -27.03
N GLY A 89 -5.38 -3.59 -25.81
CA GLY A 89 -4.45 -2.60 -25.26
C GLY A 89 -4.64 -1.20 -25.82
N VAL A 90 -5.73 -0.94 -26.53
CA VAL A 90 -6.08 0.41 -27.00
C VAL A 90 -6.56 1.22 -25.81
N VAL A 91 -5.95 2.38 -25.61
CA VAL A 91 -6.32 3.33 -24.55
C VAL A 91 -7.43 4.24 -25.08
N TYR A 92 -8.59 4.16 -24.47
CA TYR A 92 -9.73 5.05 -24.70
C TYR A 92 -9.70 6.21 -23.71
N VAL A 93 -10.14 7.37 -24.16
CA VAL A 93 -10.05 8.65 -23.45
C VAL A 93 -11.38 9.36 -23.51
N SER A 94 -11.87 9.83 -22.37
CA SER A 94 -13.04 10.69 -22.26
C SER A 94 -12.60 12.05 -21.72
N MET A 95 -12.86 13.09 -22.49
CA MET A 95 -12.53 14.48 -22.15
C MET A 95 -13.77 15.36 -22.21
N TYR A 96 -13.65 16.61 -21.78
CA TYR A 96 -14.74 17.56 -21.94
C TYR A 96 -15.08 17.74 -23.43
N GLY A 97 -16.32 17.42 -23.79
CA GLY A 97 -16.85 17.57 -25.15
C GLY A 97 -16.58 16.41 -26.10
N ASP A 98 -15.71 15.45 -25.76
CA ASP A 98 -15.35 14.37 -26.69
C ASP A 98 -14.95 13.06 -25.98
N PHE A 99 -15.04 11.94 -26.69
CA PHE A 99 -14.39 10.70 -26.29
C PHE A 99 -13.89 9.92 -27.50
N GLY A 100 -12.78 9.22 -27.31
CA GLY A 100 -12.04 8.63 -28.39
C GLY A 100 -10.99 7.63 -27.91
N TYR A 101 -9.95 7.44 -28.71
CA TYR A 101 -8.83 6.58 -28.36
C TYR A 101 -7.49 7.21 -28.74
N LEU A 102 -6.43 6.72 -28.09
CA LEU A 102 -5.06 7.06 -28.42
C LEU A 102 -4.56 6.16 -29.54
N GLU A 103 -4.04 6.78 -30.59
CA GLU A 103 -3.32 6.11 -31.66
C GLU A 103 -1.83 6.45 -31.56
N ALA A 104 -0.98 5.42 -31.64
CA ALA A 104 0.47 5.61 -31.67
C ALA A 104 0.91 6.14 -33.05
N GLU A 105 1.72 7.19 -33.03
CA GLU A 105 2.38 7.72 -34.21
C GLU A 105 3.75 7.07 -34.44
N ALA A 106 4.27 7.18 -35.67
CA ALA A 106 5.60 6.68 -36.01
C ALA A 106 6.74 7.33 -35.18
N SER A 107 6.49 8.50 -34.60
CA SER A 107 7.38 9.21 -33.69
C SER A 107 7.46 8.59 -32.29
N GLY A 108 6.56 7.66 -31.95
CA GLY A 108 6.37 7.14 -30.60
C GLY A 108 5.49 8.03 -29.71
N GLN A 109 4.98 9.14 -30.23
CA GLN A 109 3.94 9.95 -29.57
C GLN A 109 2.56 9.32 -29.76
N THR A 110 1.60 9.73 -28.94
CA THR A 110 0.19 9.34 -29.10
C THR A 110 -0.64 10.53 -29.52
N ARG A 111 -1.52 10.34 -30.50
CA ARG A 111 -2.53 11.32 -30.89
C ARG A 111 -3.92 10.84 -30.46
N PHE A 112 -4.77 11.77 -30.06
CA PHE A 112 -6.17 11.46 -29.79
C PHE A 112 -6.96 11.38 -31.11
N VAL A 113 -7.81 10.36 -31.23
CA VAL A 113 -8.73 10.17 -32.36
C VAL A 113 -10.16 10.11 -31.84
N SER A 114 -10.97 11.11 -32.20
CA SER A 114 -12.38 11.20 -31.81
C SER A 114 -13.20 10.03 -32.39
N LEU A 115 -14.10 9.50 -31.58
CA LEU A 115 -15.13 8.56 -32.02
C LEU A 115 -16.44 9.27 -32.36
N LEU A 116 -16.62 10.51 -31.91
CA LEU A 116 -17.80 11.34 -32.23
C LEU A 116 -17.78 11.85 -33.68
N ASP A 117 -16.59 12.13 -34.24
CA ASP A 117 -16.44 12.48 -35.67
C ASP A 117 -17.02 11.44 -36.62
N LYS A 118 -17.08 10.18 -36.17
CA LYS A 118 -17.60 9.05 -36.94
C LYS A 118 -19.09 8.80 -36.70
N SER A 119 -19.76 9.71 -35.99
CA SER A 119 -21.15 9.58 -35.58
C SER A 119 -22.00 10.74 -36.10
N SER A 120 -23.26 10.45 -36.42
CA SER A 120 -24.24 11.45 -36.81
C SER A 120 -24.96 11.99 -35.56
N GLY A 121 -24.49 13.09 -34.98
CA GLY A 121 -25.16 13.78 -33.88
C GLY A 121 -24.31 14.88 -33.25
N GLU A 122 -24.95 15.94 -32.75
CA GLU A 122 -24.31 16.97 -31.92
C GLU A 122 -24.32 16.51 -30.45
N TYR A 123 -23.15 16.43 -29.84
CA TYR A 123 -22.95 15.97 -28.46
C TYR A 123 -22.21 17.03 -27.62
N ASP A 124 -22.64 18.28 -27.77
CA ASP A 124 -22.08 19.41 -27.04
C ASP A 124 -22.09 19.16 -25.53
N ASN A 125 -21.00 19.53 -24.86
CA ASN A 125 -20.83 19.42 -23.41
C ASN A 125 -20.83 17.98 -22.86
N LEU A 126 -20.37 17.00 -23.65
CA LEU A 126 -20.15 15.64 -23.16
C LEU A 126 -19.18 15.64 -21.96
N LEU A 127 -19.68 15.23 -20.79
CA LEU A 127 -18.89 15.08 -19.56
C LEU A 127 -18.84 13.62 -19.15
N GLY A 128 -18.16 12.79 -19.95
CA GLY A 128 -17.98 11.38 -19.67
C GLY A 128 -17.05 11.16 -18.48
N ARG A 129 -17.61 10.80 -17.33
CA ARG A 129 -16.88 10.62 -16.06
C ARG A 129 -16.35 9.21 -15.87
N ARG A 130 -16.87 8.24 -16.61
CA ARG A 130 -16.43 6.84 -16.56
C ARG A 130 -16.48 6.22 -17.96
N LEU A 131 -15.37 5.62 -18.36
CA LEU A 131 -15.30 4.76 -19.53
C LEU A 131 -15.33 3.28 -19.15
N LEU A 132 -15.95 2.47 -20.01
CA LEU A 132 -15.88 1.02 -19.95
C LEU A 132 -15.71 0.48 -21.37
N ALA A 133 -14.54 -0.12 -21.64
CA ALA A 133 -14.24 -0.75 -22.93
C ALA A 133 -14.66 -2.23 -22.91
N ARG A 134 -15.58 -2.61 -23.80
CA ARG A 134 -16.08 -3.99 -23.93
C ARG A 134 -16.05 -4.46 -25.40
N PRO A 135 -16.04 -5.78 -25.67
CA PRO A 135 -16.10 -6.30 -27.05
C PRO A 135 -17.28 -5.77 -27.87
N GLU A 136 -18.42 -5.50 -27.24
CA GLU A 136 -19.63 -4.95 -27.87
C GLU A 136 -19.58 -3.45 -28.13
N GLY A 137 -18.63 -2.72 -27.53
CA GLY A 137 -18.49 -1.28 -27.70
C GLY A 137 -17.89 -0.56 -26.49
N ILE A 138 -17.73 0.74 -26.65
CA ILE A 138 -17.15 1.64 -25.64
C ILE A 138 -18.27 2.41 -24.99
N TYR A 139 -18.43 2.23 -23.68
CA TYR A 139 -19.41 2.93 -22.87
C TYR A 139 -18.78 4.18 -22.26
N CYS A 140 -19.43 5.32 -22.44
CA CYS A 140 -19.10 6.59 -21.84
C CYS A 140 -20.29 7.03 -20.96
N ALA A 141 -20.11 6.98 -19.65
CA ALA A 141 -21.15 7.31 -18.68
C ALA A 141 -20.92 8.72 -18.11
N SER A 142 -21.99 9.51 -18.07
CA SER A 142 -22.07 10.82 -17.41
C SER A 142 -23.25 10.80 -16.43
N ARG A 143 -23.51 11.93 -15.75
CA ARG A 143 -24.72 12.05 -14.91
C ARG A 143 -26.02 12.08 -15.72
N GLU A 144 -25.96 12.48 -16.98
CA GLU A 144 -27.15 12.78 -17.80
C GLU A 144 -27.42 11.72 -18.87
N PHE A 145 -26.45 10.87 -19.15
CA PHE A 145 -26.57 9.82 -20.14
C PHE A 145 -25.55 8.70 -19.94
N ILE A 146 -25.84 7.56 -20.56
CA ILE A 146 -24.83 6.58 -20.95
C ILE A 146 -24.83 6.54 -22.46
N LEU A 147 -23.65 6.67 -23.06
CA LEU A 147 -23.43 6.50 -24.48
C LEU A 147 -22.66 5.20 -24.70
N ARG A 148 -23.07 4.39 -25.67
CA ARG A 148 -22.26 3.29 -26.19
C ARG A 148 -21.90 3.58 -27.64
N TRP A 149 -20.62 3.64 -27.94
CA TRP A 149 -20.10 3.63 -29.30
C TRP A 149 -19.75 2.22 -29.75
N SER A 150 -20.11 1.92 -30.99
CA SER A 150 -19.72 0.70 -31.70
C SER A 150 -19.55 1.02 -33.18
N PRO A 151 -18.93 0.13 -33.98
CA PRO A 151 -18.91 0.27 -35.44
C PRO A 151 -20.30 0.33 -36.09
N ARG A 152 -21.36 -0.09 -35.37
CA ARG A 152 -22.76 -0.02 -35.84
C ARG A 152 -23.42 1.34 -35.56
N GLY A 153 -22.74 2.23 -34.84
CA GLY A 153 -23.24 3.55 -34.46
C GLY A 153 -23.30 3.75 -32.95
N LEU A 154 -23.87 4.89 -32.58
CA LEU A 154 -24.08 5.31 -31.19
C LEU A 154 -25.43 4.85 -30.65
N ARG A 155 -25.45 4.47 -29.37
CA ARG A 155 -26.66 4.26 -28.58
C ARG A 155 -26.60 5.11 -27.32
N LYS A 156 -27.70 5.79 -27.00
CA LYS A 156 -27.82 6.66 -25.82
C LYS A 156 -28.94 6.17 -24.91
N TRP A 157 -28.65 6.10 -23.61
CA TRP A 157 -29.64 5.92 -22.55
C TRP A 157 -29.70 7.17 -21.70
N HIS A 158 -30.91 7.52 -21.26
CA HIS A 158 -31.16 8.64 -20.35
C HIS A 158 -31.65 8.12 -19.00
N PRO A 159 -31.21 8.73 -17.88
CA PRO A 159 -31.69 8.36 -16.56
C PRO A 159 -33.09 8.94 -16.33
N LYS A 160 -33.80 8.36 -15.35
CA LYS A 160 -35.02 8.97 -14.82
C LYS A 160 -34.72 10.22 -13.96
N SER A 161 -33.63 10.17 -13.20
CA SER A 161 -33.10 11.31 -12.41
C SER A 161 -31.67 11.62 -12.85
N TRP A 162 -30.68 10.85 -12.40
CA TRP A 162 -29.29 10.95 -12.86
C TRP A 162 -28.58 9.59 -12.77
N PHE A 163 -27.51 9.39 -13.55
CA PHE A 163 -26.64 8.22 -13.46
C PHE A 163 -25.42 8.50 -12.58
N GLY A 164 -25.07 7.54 -11.73
CA GLY A 164 -23.79 7.49 -11.03
C GLY A 164 -22.79 6.61 -11.76
N SER A 165 -22.10 5.76 -10.99
CA SER A 165 -21.07 4.87 -11.53
C SER A 165 -21.64 3.74 -12.39
N ILE A 166 -20.85 3.33 -13.39
CA ILE A 166 -21.07 2.15 -14.23
C ILE A 166 -20.00 1.10 -13.90
N PHE A 167 -20.40 -0.17 -13.88
CA PHE A 167 -19.54 -1.29 -13.50
C PHE A 167 -19.72 -2.45 -14.47
N PHE A 168 -18.69 -3.27 -14.64
CA PHE A 168 -18.78 -4.55 -15.33
C PHE A 168 -18.28 -5.66 -14.43
N LEU A 169 -19.16 -6.59 -14.07
CA LEU A 169 -18.82 -7.71 -13.21
C LEU A 169 -19.70 -8.91 -13.57
N HIS A 170 -19.14 -10.12 -13.53
CA HIS A 170 -19.86 -11.36 -13.85
C HIS A 170 -20.62 -11.30 -15.19
N GLN A 171 -19.97 -10.78 -16.24
CA GLN A 171 -20.54 -10.61 -17.59
C GLN A 171 -21.75 -9.66 -17.67
N GLN A 172 -22.00 -8.87 -16.62
CA GLN A 172 -23.12 -7.95 -16.53
C GLN A 172 -22.63 -6.52 -16.35
N ILE A 173 -23.22 -5.59 -17.11
CA ILE A 173 -23.06 -4.16 -16.88
C ILE A 173 -24.08 -3.72 -15.83
N TYR A 174 -23.59 -3.16 -14.73
CA TYR A 174 -24.40 -2.53 -13.70
C TYR A 174 -24.29 -1.02 -13.81
N VAL A 175 -25.38 -0.33 -13.51
CA VAL A 175 -25.45 1.13 -13.52
C VAL A 175 -26.13 1.56 -12.24
N TYR A 176 -25.49 2.44 -11.48
CA TYR A 176 -26.20 3.14 -10.41
C TYR A 176 -27.01 4.30 -11.00
N ALA A 177 -28.30 4.36 -10.70
CA ALA A 177 -29.16 5.48 -11.03
C ALA A 177 -29.71 6.11 -9.74
N GLY A 178 -29.46 7.40 -9.53
CA GLY A 178 -29.98 8.13 -8.38
C GLY A 178 -31.51 8.08 -8.32
N GLU A 179 -32.05 7.96 -7.11
CA GLU A 179 -33.50 7.80 -6.81
C GLU A 179 -34.16 6.53 -7.34
N VAL A 180 -33.46 5.74 -8.16
CA VAL A 180 -33.95 4.46 -8.71
C VAL A 180 -33.27 3.29 -8.03
N GLY A 181 -31.94 3.34 -7.91
CA GLY A 181 -31.11 2.30 -7.31
C GLY A 181 -30.16 1.64 -8.31
N LEU A 182 -29.78 0.39 -8.02
CA LEU A 182 -28.88 -0.39 -8.86
C LEU A 182 -29.63 -1.02 -10.03
N MET A 183 -29.18 -0.75 -11.24
CA MET A 183 -29.75 -1.25 -12.49
C MET A 183 -28.78 -2.19 -13.22
N ARG A 184 -29.32 -3.02 -14.11
CA ARG A 184 -28.60 -3.89 -15.05
C ARG A 184 -28.92 -3.48 -16.47
N LEU A 185 -27.91 -3.41 -17.32
CA LEU A 185 -28.11 -3.25 -18.76
C LEU A 185 -28.26 -4.64 -19.40
N GLU A 186 -29.49 -4.99 -19.79
CA GLU A 186 -29.84 -6.30 -20.35
C GLU A 186 -30.62 -6.11 -21.65
N ASN A 187 -30.18 -6.77 -22.72
CA ASN A 187 -30.76 -6.63 -24.05
C ASN A 187 -30.99 -5.17 -24.42
N ASP A 188 -29.97 -4.35 -24.16
CA ASP A 188 -29.96 -2.95 -24.54
C ASP A 188 -31.01 -2.09 -23.79
N SER A 189 -31.59 -2.61 -22.69
CA SER A 189 -32.51 -1.92 -21.78
C SER A 189 -31.96 -1.89 -20.35
N LEU A 190 -32.18 -0.79 -19.64
CA LEU A 190 -31.84 -0.67 -18.23
C LEU A 190 -33.00 -1.19 -17.38
N GLN A 191 -32.76 -2.28 -16.65
CA GLN A 191 -33.72 -2.90 -15.75
C GLN A 191 -33.25 -2.77 -14.31
N LEU A 192 -34.18 -2.63 -13.37
CA LEU A 192 -33.82 -2.63 -11.95
C LEU A 192 -33.22 -4.00 -11.60
N ALA A 193 -32.06 -4.00 -10.95
CA ALA A 193 -31.50 -5.24 -10.42
C ALA A 193 -32.43 -5.77 -9.31
N PRO A 194 -32.55 -7.10 -9.10
CA PRO A 194 -33.26 -7.63 -7.94
C PRO A 194 -32.79 -6.98 -6.62
N GLY A 195 -33.71 -6.35 -5.89
CA GLY A 195 -33.45 -5.59 -4.66
C GLY A 195 -32.72 -4.25 -4.86
N GLY A 196 -32.45 -3.85 -6.11
CA GLY A 196 -31.63 -2.69 -6.45
C GLY A 196 -32.17 -1.37 -5.93
N GLU A 197 -33.47 -1.25 -5.69
CA GLU A 197 -34.13 -0.10 -5.08
C GLU A 197 -33.57 0.26 -3.70
N PHE A 198 -32.98 -0.72 -3.00
CA PHE A 198 -32.27 -0.52 -1.73
C PHE A 198 -31.19 0.57 -1.82
N PHE A 199 -30.58 0.73 -3.00
CA PHE A 199 -29.49 1.67 -3.23
C PHE A 199 -29.94 3.04 -3.75
N ALA A 200 -31.25 3.33 -3.88
CA ALA A 200 -31.78 4.54 -4.51
C ALA A 200 -31.10 5.85 -4.06
N ASP A 201 -30.78 5.96 -2.77
CA ASP A 201 -30.18 7.13 -2.13
C ASP A 201 -28.83 6.81 -1.44
N ALA A 202 -28.18 5.71 -1.83
CA ALA A 202 -26.94 5.26 -1.19
C ALA A 202 -25.65 5.80 -1.85
N GLY A 203 -25.69 6.15 -3.14
CA GLY A 203 -24.49 6.56 -3.88
C GLY A 203 -23.52 5.39 -4.10
N VAL A 204 -23.86 4.42 -4.95
CA VAL A 204 -22.98 3.25 -5.21
C VAL A 204 -21.74 3.71 -5.99
N SER A 205 -20.56 3.56 -5.38
CA SER A 205 -19.26 3.96 -5.95
C SER A 205 -18.34 2.79 -6.24
N VAL A 206 -18.55 1.65 -5.59
CA VAL A 206 -17.67 0.48 -5.71
C VAL A 206 -18.51 -0.77 -5.92
N MET A 207 -18.11 -1.60 -6.89
CA MET A 207 -18.57 -2.97 -7.05
C MET A 207 -17.37 -3.86 -7.33
N LEU A 208 -17.09 -4.81 -6.44
CA LEU A 208 -15.93 -5.70 -6.52
C LEU A 208 -16.36 -7.16 -6.34
N PRO A 209 -15.64 -8.12 -6.95
CA PRO A 209 -15.89 -9.53 -6.67
C PRO A 209 -15.64 -9.81 -5.19
N SER A 210 -16.49 -10.66 -4.61
CA SER A 210 -16.36 -11.13 -3.24
C SER A 210 -16.27 -12.65 -3.21
N GLU A 211 -15.45 -13.17 -2.31
CA GLU A 211 -15.31 -14.60 -2.03
C GLU A 211 -15.64 -14.87 -0.54
N ILE A 212 -16.68 -14.23 -0.04
CA ILE A 212 -17.12 -14.40 1.35
C ILE A 212 -17.95 -15.68 1.43
N ASP A 213 -17.74 -16.45 2.49
CA ASP A 213 -18.44 -17.72 2.73
C ASP A 213 -18.25 -18.78 1.62
N GLY A 214 -17.21 -18.63 0.79
CA GLY A 214 -16.92 -19.54 -0.34
C GLY A 214 -17.77 -19.29 -1.59
N ASP A 215 -18.66 -18.31 -1.56
CA ASP A 215 -19.44 -17.86 -2.72
C ASP A 215 -18.58 -16.92 -3.58
N THR A 216 -18.22 -17.38 -4.77
CA THR A 216 -17.43 -16.61 -5.76
C THR A 216 -18.31 -15.72 -6.66
N THR A 217 -19.63 -15.78 -6.51
CA THR A 217 -20.60 -14.98 -7.28
C THR A 217 -21.06 -13.74 -6.54
N ALA A 218 -20.77 -13.66 -5.24
CA ALA A 218 -21.07 -12.50 -4.42
C ALA A 218 -20.31 -11.26 -4.88
N ILE A 219 -20.96 -10.11 -4.74
CA ILE A 219 -20.43 -8.80 -5.10
C ILE A 219 -20.37 -7.96 -3.82
N LEU A 220 -19.18 -7.43 -3.53
CA LEU A 220 -19.00 -6.39 -2.52
C LEU A 220 -19.41 -5.06 -3.14
N ILE A 221 -20.47 -4.44 -2.61
CA ILE A 221 -20.96 -3.13 -3.03
C ILE A 221 -20.57 -2.11 -1.96
N GLY A 222 -19.87 -1.06 -2.39
CA GLY A 222 -19.55 0.08 -1.55
C GLY A 222 -20.34 1.32 -1.94
N THR A 223 -20.75 2.08 -0.93
CA THR A 223 -21.62 3.25 -1.06
C THR A 223 -20.98 4.47 -0.40
N HIS A 224 -21.32 5.67 -0.87
CA HIS A 224 -20.80 6.93 -0.30
C HIS A 224 -21.20 7.11 1.16
N SER A 225 -22.44 6.77 1.52
CA SER A 225 -23.04 7.17 2.80
C SER A 225 -23.50 6.01 3.70
N ARG A 226 -23.53 4.77 3.21
CA ARG A 226 -24.08 3.62 3.95
C ARG A 226 -23.08 2.52 4.24
N GLY A 227 -21.83 2.66 3.81
CA GLY A 227 -20.79 1.64 3.97
C GLY A 227 -20.90 0.52 2.94
N LEU A 228 -20.52 -0.69 3.37
CA LEU A 228 -20.37 -1.87 2.52
C LEU A 228 -21.56 -2.85 2.65
N PHE A 229 -21.88 -3.49 1.54
CA PHE A 229 -22.94 -4.49 1.39
C PHE A 229 -22.46 -5.67 0.56
N LEU A 230 -23.11 -6.82 0.74
CA LEU A 230 -22.94 -7.98 -0.11
C LEU A 230 -24.20 -8.20 -0.94
N TYR A 231 -24.00 -8.50 -2.21
CA TYR A 231 -25.04 -8.77 -3.18
C TYR A 231 -24.75 -10.08 -3.92
N ASP A 232 -25.66 -11.05 -3.84
CA ASP A 232 -25.54 -12.37 -4.51
C ASP A 232 -26.25 -12.41 -5.88
N GLY A 233 -26.67 -11.25 -6.39
CA GLY A 233 -27.50 -11.14 -7.59
C GLY A 233 -29.00 -11.18 -7.34
N SER A 234 -29.44 -11.47 -6.11
CA SER A 234 -30.86 -11.52 -5.71
C SER A 234 -31.13 -10.81 -4.39
N SER A 235 -30.29 -11.03 -3.38
CA SER A 235 -30.42 -10.53 -2.03
C SER A 235 -29.29 -9.57 -1.67
N ILE A 236 -29.61 -8.57 -0.85
CA ILE A 236 -28.65 -7.58 -0.34
C ILE A 236 -28.59 -7.74 1.17
N ARG A 237 -27.37 -7.84 1.71
CA ARG A 237 -27.13 -7.85 3.16
C ARG A 237 -26.03 -6.87 3.54
N PRO A 238 -26.14 -6.20 4.70
CA PRO A 238 -25.03 -5.40 5.24
C PRO A 238 -23.76 -6.23 5.38
N PHE A 239 -22.60 -5.64 5.10
CA PHE A 239 -21.30 -6.22 5.40
C PHE A 239 -20.83 -5.68 6.76
N PRO A 240 -20.92 -6.47 7.86
CA PRO A 240 -20.66 -5.96 9.20
C PRO A 240 -19.15 -5.83 9.44
N ALA A 241 -18.60 -4.68 9.08
CA ALA A 241 -17.17 -4.41 9.17
C ALA A 241 -16.89 -3.11 9.92
N ALA A 242 -15.85 -3.13 10.76
CA ALA A 242 -15.38 -1.95 11.49
C ALA A 242 -14.96 -0.80 10.54
N VAL A 243 -14.56 -1.14 9.31
CA VAL A 243 -14.22 -0.14 8.28
C VAL A 243 -15.41 0.73 7.86
N ASN A 244 -16.66 0.31 8.09
CA ASN A 244 -17.83 1.07 7.62
C ASN A 244 -17.91 2.48 8.20
N ASP A 245 -17.49 2.68 9.45
CA ASP A 245 -17.54 4.01 10.07
C ASP A 245 -16.49 4.93 9.42
N PHE A 246 -15.27 4.41 9.23
CA PHE A 246 -14.24 5.09 8.45
C PHE A 246 -14.73 5.46 7.03
N LEU A 247 -15.40 4.55 6.32
CA LEU A 247 -15.87 4.81 4.95
C LEU A 247 -17.00 5.83 4.87
N LYS A 248 -17.89 5.87 5.87
CA LYS A 248 -18.97 6.87 5.94
C LYS A 248 -18.40 8.26 6.26
N ASP A 249 -17.46 8.33 7.19
CA ASP A 249 -16.86 9.59 7.61
C ASP A 249 -15.98 10.20 6.50
N ASN A 250 -15.33 9.36 5.70
CA ASN A 250 -14.37 9.79 4.67
C ASN A 250 -14.91 9.76 3.23
N GLU A 251 -16.13 9.27 3.01
CA GLU A 251 -16.81 9.17 1.71
C GLU A 251 -16.07 8.30 0.69
N LEU A 252 -16.48 7.04 0.61
CA LEU A 252 -15.92 6.06 -0.33
C LEU A 252 -16.09 6.47 -1.80
N SER A 253 -14.99 6.60 -2.53
CA SER A 253 -14.95 7.09 -3.92
C SER A 253 -14.63 6.02 -4.95
N CYS A 254 -13.74 5.07 -4.62
CA CYS A 254 -13.25 4.05 -5.53
C CYS A 254 -12.71 2.83 -4.77
N GLY A 255 -12.45 1.74 -5.47
CA GLY A 255 -11.87 0.57 -4.84
C GLY A 255 -11.43 -0.48 -5.85
N VAL A 256 -10.47 -1.30 -5.44
CA VAL A 256 -9.95 -2.43 -6.20
C VAL A 256 -9.72 -3.63 -5.31
N GLN A 257 -9.86 -4.83 -5.87
CA GLN A 257 -9.35 -6.05 -5.25
C GLN A 257 -7.88 -6.24 -5.63
N LEU A 258 -7.03 -6.45 -4.64
CA LEU A 258 -5.60 -6.69 -4.81
C LEU A 258 -5.33 -8.18 -5.11
N ARG A 259 -4.11 -8.48 -5.58
CA ARG A 259 -3.69 -9.84 -5.96
C ARG A 259 -3.75 -10.86 -4.82
N ASP A 260 -3.60 -10.40 -3.58
CA ASP A 260 -3.73 -11.23 -2.38
C ASP A 260 -5.17 -11.33 -1.86
N ARG A 261 -6.13 -10.86 -2.67
CA ARG A 261 -7.58 -10.86 -2.40
C ARG A 261 -7.98 -10.01 -1.17
N THR A 262 -7.13 -9.07 -0.77
CA THR A 262 -7.52 -7.93 0.07
C THR A 262 -8.14 -6.83 -0.81
N TYR A 263 -8.85 -5.88 -0.21
CA TYR A 263 -9.41 -4.74 -0.93
C TYR A 263 -8.67 -3.47 -0.54
N LEU A 264 -8.43 -2.59 -1.50
CA LEU A 264 -7.99 -1.22 -1.24
C LEU A 264 -9.13 -0.30 -1.68
N LEU A 265 -9.61 0.52 -0.74
CA LEU A 265 -10.76 1.38 -0.90
C LEU A 265 -10.32 2.84 -0.75
N GLY A 266 -10.44 3.63 -1.81
CA GLY A 266 -10.11 5.06 -1.82
C GLY A 266 -11.29 5.90 -1.33
N THR A 267 -10.98 7.01 -0.69
CA THR A 267 -11.97 7.93 -0.11
C THR A 267 -11.68 9.37 -0.52
N GLN A 268 -12.65 10.26 -0.30
CA GLN A 268 -12.48 11.68 -0.61
C GLN A 268 -11.69 12.45 0.46
N ARG A 269 -11.56 11.91 1.69
CA ARG A 269 -10.98 12.67 2.83
C ARG A 269 -9.99 11.91 3.70
N GLY A 270 -9.92 10.58 3.59
CA GLY A 270 -9.14 9.73 4.50
C GLY A 270 -8.02 8.95 3.85
N GLY A 271 -7.70 9.24 2.59
CA GLY A 271 -6.78 8.45 1.79
C GLY A 271 -7.41 7.12 1.33
N ALA A 272 -6.60 6.07 1.27
CA ALA A 272 -7.03 4.72 0.91
C ALA A 272 -6.89 3.75 2.09
N VAL A 273 -7.96 3.01 2.39
CA VAL A 273 -7.96 1.97 3.43
C VAL A 273 -7.88 0.58 2.82
N ARG A 274 -6.92 -0.21 3.30
CA ARG A 274 -6.79 -1.62 2.93
C ARG A 274 -7.49 -2.48 3.96
N ILE A 275 -8.34 -3.38 3.49
CA ILE A 275 -9.09 -4.32 4.34
C ILE A 275 -8.90 -5.77 3.92
N ASP A 276 -8.98 -6.67 4.89
CA ASP A 276 -9.12 -8.10 4.58
C ASP A 276 -10.55 -8.43 4.10
N ARG A 277 -10.79 -9.70 3.76
CA ARG A 277 -12.11 -10.16 3.28
C ARG A 277 -13.22 -10.14 4.34
N ARG A 278 -12.88 -9.94 5.60
CA ARG A 278 -13.82 -9.80 6.72
C ARG A 278 -14.07 -8.33 7.05
N GLY A 279 -13.41 -7.40 6.35
CA GLY A 279 -13.54 -5.97 6.55
C GLY A 279 -12.72 -5.45 7.72
N ASN A 280 -11.76 -6.23 8.22
CA ASN A 280 -10.80 -5.72 9.19
C ASN A 280 -9.82 -4.79 8.48
N ILE A 281 -9.61 -3.61 9.07
CA ILE A 281 -8.62 -2.66 8.58
C ILE A 281 -7.23 -3.25 8.78
N LEU A 282 -6.48 -3.35 7.68
CA LEU A 282 -5.09 -3.79 7.67
C LEU A 282 -4.13 -2.60 7.67
N GLU A 283 -4.47 -1.54 6.94
CA GLU A 283 -3.60 -0.39 6.70
C GLU A 283 -4.42 0.80 6.20
N ILE A 284 -4.01 2.02 6.54
CA ILE A 284 -4.50 3.26 5.92
C ILE A 284 -3.32 3.96 5.27
N LEU A 285 -3.47 4.30 4.00
CA LEU A 285 -2.55 5.08 3.19
C LEU A 285 -3.12 6.49 3.06
N ASN A 286 -2.56 7.45 3.78
CA ASN A 286 -2.94 8.86 3.78
C ASN A 286 -1.66 9.73 3.72
N GLU A 287 -1.79 11.05 3.74
CA GLU A 287 -0.67 11.99 3.70
C GLU A 287 0.33 11.72 4.83
N ALA A 288 -0.18 11.44 6.03
CA ALA A 288 0.64 11.06 7.18
C ALA A 288 1.37 9.71 6.96
N GLY A 289 0.77 8.81 6.17
CA GLY A 289 1.33 7.53 5.74
C GLY A 289 2.19 7.59 4.48
N GLY A 290 2.37 8.77 3.88
CA GLY A 290 3.32 9.04 2.81
C GLY A 290 2.77 9.17 1.40
N ILE A 291 1.46 8.95 1.16
CA ILE A 291 0.86 9.32 -0.15
C ILE A 291 0.75 10.84 -0.26
N ARG A 292 0.56 11.38 -1.46
CA ARG A 292 0.69 12.82 -1.68
C ARG A 292 -0.50 13.65 -1.20
N ASN A 293 -1.69 13.05 -1.20
CA ASN A 293 -2.93 13.71 -0.85
C ASN A 293 -4.00 12.69 -0.43
N ASP A 294 -4.89 13.08 0.48
CA ASP A 294 -5.93 12.20 1.06
C ASP A 294 -7.16 12.00 0.16
N GLU A 295 -7.34 12.80 -0.88
CA GLU A 295 -8.47 12.69 -1.80
C GLU A 295 -8.11 11.76 -2.97
N VAL A 296 -8.52 10.49 -2.86
CA VAL A 296 -8.22 9.43 -3.83
C VAL A 296 -9.33 9.34 -4.88
N GLN A 297 -9.00 9.65 -6.13
CA GLN A 297 -9.96 9.65 -7.25
C GLN A 297 -10.04 8.30 -7.97
N ALA A 298 -8.90 7.65 -8.16
CA ALA A 298 -8.82 6.33 -8.79
C ALA A 298 -7.62 5.53 -8.26
N ILE A 299 -7.75 4.20 -8.32
CA ILE A 299 -6.72 3.25 -7.93
C ILE A 299 -6.53 2.28 -9.09
N TYR A 300 -5.30 2.17 -9.58
CA TYR A 300 -4.98 1.28 -10.69
C TYR A 300 -3.81 0.34 -10.34
N PRO A 301 -4.05 -0.98 -10.23
CA PRO A 301 -2.97 -1.95 -10.08
C PRO A 301 -2.22 -2.14 -11.40
N ASP A 302 -0.92 -1.86 -11.42
CA ASP A 302 -0.07 -2.09 -12.59
C ASP A 302 0.33 -3.57 -12.73
N ARG A 303 0.83 -3.93 -13.91
CA ARG A 303 1.29 -5.30 -14.20
C ARG A 303 2.58 -5.64 -13.44
N GLN A 304 3.39 -4.65 -13.07
CA GLN A 304 4.65 -4.80 -12.33
C GLN A 304 4.44 -5.00 -10.82
N GLY A 305 3.22 -4.87 -10.31
CA GLY A 305 2.88 -5.07 -8.90
C GLY A 305 2.87 -3.79 -8.05
N GLY A 306 2.98 -2.61 -8.67
CA GLY A 306 2.69 -1.33 -8.04
C GLY A 306 1.22 -0.95 -8.14
N LEU A 307 0.76 -0.10 -7.23
CA LEU A 307 -0.56 0.51 -7.26
C LEU A 307 -0.40 2.00 -7.52
N TRP A 308 -1.05 2.47 -8.58
CA TRP A 308 -1.12 3.89 -8.91
C TRP A 308 -2.36 4.50 -8.30
N LEU A 309 -2.19 5.61 -7.60
CA LEU A 309 -3.26 6.40 -7.01
C LEU A 309 -3.34 7.72 -7.78
N ALA A 310 -4.47 7.95 -8.44
CA ALA A 310 -4.83 9.27 -8.95
C ALA A 310 -5.39 10.07 -7.79
N LEU A 311 -4.78 11.20 -7.48
CA LEU A 311 -5.14 12.03 -6.34
C LEU A 311 -5.59 13.41 -6.83
N TYR A 312 -6.30 14.13 -5.96
CA TYR A 312 -6.65 15.52 -6.22
C TYR A 312 -5.40 16.42 -6.34
N ASP A 313 -4.35 16.17 -5.56
CA ASP A 313 -3.02 16.78 -5.75
C ASP A 313 -1.97 15.70 -6.06
N GLY A 314 -1.78 15.46 -7.35
CA GLY A 314 -0.71 14.65 -7.91
C GLY A 314 -1.03 13.17 -8.00
N ILE A 315 0.03 12.36 -8.07
CA ILE A 315 -0.04 10.92 -8.30
C ILE A 315 0.91 10.23 -7.33
N SER A 316 0.46 9.13 -6.72
CA SER A 316 1.32 8.27 -5.89
C SER A 316 1.39 6.87 -6.47
N ARG A 317 2.59 6.30 -6.56
CA ARG A 317 2.81 4.88 -6.85
C ARG A 317 3.24 4.17 -5.57
N VAL A 318 2.46 3.21 -5.11
CA VAL A 318 2.68 2.46 -3.87
C VAL A 318 2.99 1.00 -4.20
N GLU A 319 4.05 0.43 -3.63
CA GLU A 319 4.28 -1.01 -3.72
C GLU A 319 3.42 -1.76 -2.71
N LEU A 320 2.25 -2.24 -3.15
CA LEU A 320 1.29 -2.92 -2.29
C LEU A 320 0.55 -4.06 -3.01
N PRO A 321 0.48 -5.27 -2.42
CA PRO A 321 1.13 -5.68 -1.18
C PRO A 321 2.64 -5.87 -1.37
N SER A 322 3.47 -5.23 -0.53
CA SER A 322 4.91 -5.50 -0.49
C SER A 322 5.29 -6.33 0.73
N ARG A 323 6.23 -7.28 0.52
CA ARG A 323 6.89 -8.04 1.58
C ARG A 323 8.02 -7.24 2.24
N TRP A 324 8.40 -6.13 1.62
CA TRP A 324 9.47 -5.26 2.10
C TRP A 324 8.85 -3.98 2.66
N SER A 325 9.48 -3.48 3.71
CA SER A 325 9.22 -2.17 4.29
C SER A 325 10.55 -1.63 4.80
N PHE A 326 10.63 -0.34 5.03
CA PHE A 326 11.84 0.29 5.52
C PHE A 326 11.54 1.20 6.72
N PHE A 327 12.59 1.52 7.46
CA PHE A 327 12.57 2.53 8.50
C PHE A 327 13.66 3.56 8.18
N ASP A 328 13.32 4.82 8.36
CA ASP A 328 14.13 5.98 8.00
C ASP A 328 14.08 7.05 9.10
N GLU A 329 14.49 8.28 8.77
CA GLU A 329 14.39 9.42 9.68
C GLU A 329 12.96 9.72 10.10
N ALA A 330 11.98 9.60 9.21
CA ALA A 330 10.56 9.79 9.54
C ALA A 330 10.04 8.71 10.52
N SER A 331 10.70 7.56 10.53
CA SER A 331 10.48 6.49 11.51
C SER A 331 11.16 6.74 12.87
N GLY A 332 11.85 7.86 13.05
CA GLY A 332 12.54 8.24 14.28
C GLY A 332 14.03 7.86 14.34
N ILE A 333 14.57 7.29 13.26
CA ILE A 333 15.99 6.93 13.18
C ILE A 333 16.80 8.16 12.77
N GLN A 334 17.34 8.89 13.75
CA GLN A 334 18.13 10.11 13.52
C GLN A 334 19.64 9.87 13.55
N SER A 335 20.07 8.71 13.04
CA SER A 335 21.45 8.22 13.11
C SER A 335 21.74 7.14 12.07
N ASP A 336 22.99 7.04 11.64
CA ASP A 336 23.47 5.91 10.83
C ASP A 336 23.41 4.60 11.63
N VAL A 337 22.68 3.63 11.11
CA VAL A 337 22.51 2.31 11.75
C VAL A 337 23.75 1.46 11.49
N SER A 338 24.41 1.03 12.58
CA SER A 338 25.62 0.21 12.52
C SER A 338 25.41 -1.24 12.96
N ALA A 339 24.34 -1.52 13.72
CA ALA A 339 23.98 -2.85 14.16
C ALA A 339 22.48 -2.95 14.43
N VAL A 340 21.93 -4.14 14.26
CA VAL A 340 20.52 -4.48 14.49
C VAL A 340 20.44 -5.76 15.32
N GLN A 341 19.65 -5.76 16.38
CA GLN A 341 19.45 -6.94 17.23
C GLN A 341 17.97 -7.14 17.55
N ARG A 342 17.48 -8.36 17.30
CA ARG A 342 16.19 -8.83 17.81
C ARG A 342 16.35 -9.44 19.19
N HIS A 343 15.52 -9.03 20.15
CA HIS A 343 15.49 -9.59 21.49
C HIS A 343 14.04 -9.69 21.97
N ARG A 344 13.57 -10.93 22.23
CA ARG A 344 12.21 -11.22 22.73
C ARG A 344 11.08 -10.59 21.90
N GLY A 345 11.23 -10.60 20.58
CA GLY A 345 10.28 -9.99 19.65
C GLY A 345 10.53 -8.50 19.39
N GLY A 346 11.17 -7.76 20.30
CA GLY A 346 11.56 -6.37 20.07
C GLY A 346 12.76 -6.22 19.14
N LEU A 347 12.78 -5.11 18.41
CA LEU A 347 13.86 -4.73 17.49
C LEU A 347 14.65 -3.54 18.06
N TYR A 348 15.98 -3.67 18.11
CA TYR A 348 16.89 -2.67 18.64
C TYR A 348 17.98 -2.33 17.62
N LEU A 349 18.39 -1.06 17.57
CA LEU A 349 19.40 -0.56 16.64
C LEU A 349 20.51 0.19 17.40
N ILE A 350 21.73 0.17 16.87
CA ILE A 350 22.81 1.07 17.28
C ILE A 350 22.95 2.19 16.24
N GLY A 351 22.72 3.43 16.66
CA GLY A 351 23.03 4.63 15.91
C GLY A 351 24.43 5.17 16.26
N ARG A 352 25.29 5.31 15.24
CA ARG A 352 26.71 5.72 15.44
C ARG A 352 26.97 7.23 15.33
N PHE A 353 26.30 7.90 14.40
CA PHE A 353 26.57 9.30 14.06
C PHE A 353 25.29 10.15 14.12
N GLY A 354 25.43 11.48 14.09
CA GLY A 354 24.28 12.39 14.26
C GLY A 354 24.03 12.84 15.70
N ARG A 355 22.89 13.53 15.90
CA ARG A 355 22.55 14.23 17.15
C ARG A 355 22.18 13.28 18.31
N TYR A 356 21.70 12.07 17.99
CA TYR A 356 21.19 11.10 18.96
C TYR A 356 21.91 9.75 18.83
N ARG A 357 23.21 9.73 19.12
CA ARG A 357 24.00 8.48 19.15
C ARG A 357 23.52 7.56 20.29
N GLY A 358 23.67 6.26 20.10
CA GLY A 358 23.32 5.26 21.13
C GLY A 358 22.36 4.20 20.60
N ILE A 359 21.44 3.75 21.44
CA ILE A 359 20.57 2.61 21.13
C ILE A 359 19.14 3.08 20.93
N TYR A 360 18.49 2.56 19.91
CA TYR A 360 17.08 2.77 19.64
C TYR A 360 16.29 1.48 19.86
N SER A 361 15.04 1.61 20.28
CA SER A 361 14.08 0.51 20.38
C SER A 361 12.85 0.78 19.51
N LEU A 362 12.40 -0.24 18.79
CA LEU A 362 11.16 -0.19 18.03
C LEU A 362 9.95 -0.30 18.98
N SER A 363 8.96 0.55 18.77
CA SER A 363 7.73 0.60 19.54
C SER A 363 6.55 1.01 18.66
N PRO A 364 5.32 0.55 18.96
CA PRO A 364 4.12 1.06 18.32
C PRO A 364 4.03 2.59 18.46
N LYS A 365 3.76 3.29 17.37
CA LYS A 365 3.50 4.72 17.26
C LYS A 365 2.02 4.88 16.90
N SER A 366 1.22 5.40 17.83
CA SER A 366 -0.19 5.67 17.57
C SER A 366 -0.30 6.86 16.61
N MET A 367 -0.97 6.69 15.48
CA MET A 367 -1.13 7.75 14.48
C MET A 367 -2.51 8.42 14.47
N VAL A 368 -3.46 7.92 15.25
CA VAL A 368 -4.83 8.46 15.31
C VAL A 368 -5.33 8.50 16.77
N PRO A 369 -6.03 9.55 17.22
CA PRO A 369 -6.76 9.53 18.50
C PRO A 369 -7.76 8.37 18.54
N GLU A 370 -7.97 7.82 19.74
CA GLU A 370 -8.57 6.52 20.09
C GLU A 370 -9.95 6.12 19.52
N GLN A 371 -10.54 6.84 18.55
CA GLN A 371 -11.94 6.60 18.18
C GLN A 371 -12.17 5.48 17.14
N ASN A 372 -11.23 5.17 16.23
CA ASN A 372 -11.52 4.29 15.08
C ASN A 372 -10.59 3.05 14.93
N GLY A 373 -10.11 2.50 16.05
CA GLY A 373 -9.25 1.32 16.04
C GLY A 373 -7.77 1.70 15.83
N GLN A 374 -6.91 1.21 16.71
CA GLN A 374 -5.49 1.51 16.71
C GLN A 374 -4.80 0.94 15.46
N ILE A 375 -4.48 1.78 14.48
CA ILE A 375 -3.42 1.48 13.52
C ILE A 375 -2.14 2.08 14.10
N SER A 376 -1.30 1.21 14.65
CA SER A 376 0.03 1.59 15.08
C SER A 376 1.00 1.37 13.92
N GLN A 377 1.56 2.45 13.35
CA GLN A 377 2.83 2.30 12.64
C GLN A 377 3.94 2.07 13.66
N PHE A 378 5.05 1.46 13.29
CA PHE A 378 6.16 1.26 14.21
C PHE A 378 7.20 2.37 14.05
N GLY A 379 7.68 2.89 15.17
CA GLY A 379 8.71 3.93 15.20
C GLY A 379 9.82 3.60 16.19
N PHE A 380 11.02 4.06 15.88
CA PHE A 380 12.18 3.95 16.74
C PHE A 380 12.25 5.13 17.69
N SER A 381 12.48 4.84 18.97
CA SER A 381 12.76 5.83 20.00
C SER A 381 14.14 5.58 20.61
N HIS A 382 14.86 6.66 20.92
CA HIS A 382 16.16 6.57 21.58
C HIS A 382 16.01 6.11 23.04
N LEU A 383 16.87 5.19 23.48
CA LEU A 383 16.95 4.76 24.87
C LEU A 383 17.75 5.79 25.69
N ALA A 384 17.04 6.73 26.30
CA ALA A 384 17.61 7.88 27.01
C ALA A 384 18.59 7.54 28.16
N ASP A 385 18.51 6.31 28.70
CA ASP A 385 19.39 5.80 29.75
C ASP A 385 20.85 5.58 29.28
N ILE A 386 21.08 5.48 27.95
CA ILE A 386 22.40 5.28 27.35
C ILE A 386 22.79 6.57 26.61
N LYS A 387 23.70 7.34 27.22
CA LYS A 387 24.18 8.64 26.69
C LYS A 387 25.57 8.56 26.06
N THR A 388 26.02 7.36 25.74
CA THR A 388 27.36 7.04 25.23
C THR A 388 27.27 6.23 23.93
N ASN A 389 28.38 6.09 23.21
CA ASN A 389 28.39 5.27 21.99
C ASN A 389 28.20 3.80 22.35
N ALA A 390 27.40 3.10 21.56
CA ALA A 390 27.25 1.66 21.63
C ALA A 390 27.95 1.01 20.43
N TRP A 391 28.51 -0.18 20.66
CA TRP A 391 29.34 -0.90 19.68
C TRP A 391 28.76 -2.24 19.28
N ALA A 392 28.15 -2.95 20.23
CA ALA A 392 27.53 -4.24 19.98
C ALA A 392 26.29 -4.45 20.87
N LEU A 393 25.32 -5.18 20.33
CA LEU A 393 24.15 -5.69 21.04
C LEU A 393 24.24 -7.21 21.10
N LEU A 394 23.87 -7.80 22.24
CA LEU A 394 23.85 -9.25 22.42
C LEU A 394 22.57 -9.69 23.15
N SER A 395 21.76 -10.51 22.49
CA SER A 395 20.62 -11.17 23.12
C SER A 395 21.12 -12.34 23.99
N ALA A 396 21.04 -12.17 25.32
CA ALA A 396 21.59 -13.11 26.29
C ALA A 396 20.47 -13.67 27.21
N GLY A 397 19.62 -14.54 26.65
CA GLY A 397 18.53 -15.17 27.39
C GLY A 397 17.42 -14.17 27.71
N LYS A 398 17.27 -13.79 28.99
CA LYS A 398 16.25 -12.81 29.41
C LYS A 398 16.64 -11.35 29.28
N ASP A 399 17.90 -11.08 28.94
CA ASP A 399 18.45 -9.73 28.91
C ASP A 399 19.00 -9.43 27.53
N LEU A 400 18.88 -8.17 27.12
CA LEU A 400 19.69 -7.60 26.07
C LEU A 400 20.90 -6.93 26.71
N LEU A 401 22.10 -7.24 26.23
CA LEU A 401 23.34 -6.60 26.65
C LEU A 401 23.81 -5.64 25.56
N ALA A 402 24.36 -4.50 25.97
CA ALA A 402 24.91 -3.48 25.09
C ALA A 402 26.34 -3.16 25.52
N ALA A 403 27.29 -3.35 24.60
CA ALA A 403 28.67 -2.89 24.75
C ALA A 403 28.75 -1.40 24.39
N THR A 404 29.33 -0.60 25.29
CA THR A 404 29.42 0.85 25.14
C THR A 404 30.79 1.39 25.58
N ASP A 405 31.04 2.69 25.38
CA ASP A 405 32.29 3.30 25.86
C ASP A 405 32.42 3.26 27.40
N GLU A 406 31.29 3.18 28.09
CA GLU A 406 31.24 3.19 29.56
C GLU A 406 31.21 1.79 30.17
N GLY A 407 31.09 0.74 29.36
CA GLY A 407 30.95 -0.63 29.85
C GLY A 407 29.83 -1.43 29.19
N VAL A 408 29.31 -2.41 29.94
CA VAL A 408 28.18 -3.22 29.48
C VAL A 408 26.90 -2.79 30.18
N TYR A 409 25.95 -2.31 29.39
CA TYR A 409 24.59 -2.06 29.85
C TYR A 409 23.75 -3.32 29.71
N GLN A 410 22.89 -3.55 30.70
CA GLN A 410 21.76 -4.47 30.63
C GLN A 410 20.51 -3.67 30.29
N ILE A 411 19.77 -4.14 29.29
CA ILE A 411 18.50 -3.57 28.85
C ILE A 411 17.38 -4.57 29.15
N ARG A 412 16.35 -4.11 29.87
CA ARG A 412 15.11 -4.83 30.19
C ARG A 412 13.94 -3.86 30.09
N ASP A 413 12.87 -4.24 29.39
CA ASP A 413 11.64 -3.46 29.30
C ASP A 413 11.89 -1.98 28.95
N SER A 414 12.76 -1.75 27.96
CA SER A 414 13.22 -0.42 27.50
C SER A 414 13.95 0.44 28.53
N LYS A 415 14.32 -0.11 29.69
CA LYS A 415 15.20 0.52 30.67
C LYS A 415 16.61 -0.04 30.54
N ALA A 416 17.62 0.84 30.47
CA ALA A 416 19.01 0.43 30.47
C ALA A 416 19.69 0.69 31.81
N THR A 417 20.56 -0.22 32.24
CA THR A 417 21.32 -0.09 33.49
C THR A 417 22.74 -0.60 33.28
N LEU A 418 23.73 0.22 33.62
CA LEU A 418 25.14 -0.15 33.54
C LEU A 418 25.46 -1.25 34.56
N LEU A 419 26.07 -2.35 34.12
CA LEU A 419 26.42 -3.46 35.00
C LEU A 419 27.59 -3.08 35.95
N PRO A 420 27.49 -3.42 37.24
CA PRO A 420 28.56 -3.15 38.20
C PRO A 420 29.82 -3.96 37.89
N GLY A 421 30.99 -3.35 38.12
CA GLY A 421 32.29 -4.01 37.92
C GLY A 421 32.73 -4.15 36.45
N ASN A 422 32.04 -3.51 35.52
CA ASN A 422 32.42 -3.47 34.10
C ASN A 422 32.30 -2.04 33.55
N ARG A 423 33.10 -1.11 34.10
CA ARG A 423 33.15 0.31 33.71
C ARG A 423 34.35 0.59 32.81
N VAL A 424 34.47 -0.16 31.73
CA VAL A 424 35.61 -0.10 30.81
C VAL A 424 35.07 -0.09 29.38
N TYR A 425 35.72 0.67 28.50
CA TYR A 425 35.43 0.70 27.08
C TYR A 425 35.29 -0.72 26.52
N THR A 426 34.09 -1.04 26.05
CA THR A 426 33.71 -2.38 25.59
C THR A 426 33.29 -2.32 24.13
N GLN A 427 33.94 -3.12 23.28
CA GLN A 427 33.72 -3.13 21.83
C GLN A 427 32.79 -4.26 21.37
N SER A 428 32.88 -5.42 22.01
CA SER A 428 32.21 -6.63 21.52
C SER A 428 31.70 -7.51 22.66
N LEU A 429 30.67 -8.30 22.34
CA LEU A 429 30.07 -9.26 23.26
C LEU A 429 29.88 -10.58 22.52
N CYS A 430 30.30 -11.68 23.14
CA CYS A 430 30.11 -13.01 22.59
C CYS A 430 29.58 -13.95 23.67
N ARG A 431 28.41 -14.58 23.43
CA ARG A 431 27.89 -15.59 24.35
C ARG A 431 28.67 -16.89 24.17
N SER A 432 29.08 -17.52 25.27
CA SER A 432 29.69 -18.84 25.23
C SER A 432 28.75 -19.87 24.60
N GLN A 433 29.30 -20.72 23.74
CA GLN A 433 28.57 -21.84 23.13
C GLN A 433 28.40 -23.01 24.10
N GLN A 434 29.24 -23.10 25.14
CA GLN A 434 29.22 -24.18 26.13
C GLN A 434 28.41 -23.83 27.39
N ASP A 435 28.39 -22.54 27.76
CA ASP A 435 27.67 -22.05 28.94
C ASP A 435 26.86 -20.80 28.60
N SER A 436 25.55 -20.95 28.49
CA SER A 436 24.64 -19.84 28.17
C SER A 436 24.59 -18.73 29.25
N ASN A 437 25.13 -18.99 30.45
CA ASN A 437 25.28 -18.00 31.51
C ASN A 437 26.60 -17.24 31.42
N ARG A 438 27.46 -17.53 30.44
CA ARG A 438 28.75 -16.86 30.26
C ARG A 438 28.77 -16.02 28.99
N VAL A 439 29.26 -14.79 29.13
CA VAL A 439 29.49 -13.85 28.03
C VAL A 439 30.94 -13.37 28.11
N TYR A 440 31.65 -13.49 27.00
CA TYR A 440 32.95 -12.87 26.79
C TYR A 440 32.76 -11.42 26.35
N VAL A 441 33.58 -10.54 26.91
CA VAL A 441 33.50 -9.09 26.75
C VAL A 441 34.82 -8.60 26.17
N GLY A 442 34.81 -8.20 24.90
CA GLY A 442 35.98 -7.61 24.26
C GLY A 442 36.13 -6.15 24.69
N LEU A 443 37.23 -5.84 25.35
CA LEU A 443 37.59 -4.52 25.84
C LEU A 443 38.48 -3.78 24.82
N GLY A 444 38.83 -2.52 25.09
CA GLY A 444 39.83 -1.78 24.31
C GLY A 444 41.25 -2.34 24.40
N ASP A 445 41.53 -3.10 25.45
CA ASP A 445 42.86 -3.52 25.87
C ASP A 445 42.82 -4.95 26.45
N GLY A 446 41.96 -5.83 25.91
CA GLY A 446 41.92 -7.24 26.28
C GLY A 446 40.53 -7.86 26.38
N LEU A 447 40.40 -8.94 27.15
CA LEU A 447 39.19 -9.75 27.24
C LEU A 447 38.73 -9.92 28.69
N ALA A 448 37.42 -9.77 28.94
CA ALA A 448 36.80 -10.02 30.24
C ALA A 448 35.65 -11.02 30.16
N VAL A 449 35.20 -11.50 31.31
CA VAL A 449 34.08 -12.44 31.42
C VAL A 449 32.97 -11.89 32.30
N LEU A 450 31.75 -11.92 31.77
CA LEU A 450 30.52 -11.76 32.54
C LEU A 450 29.89 -13.14 32.75
N GLU A 451 29.44 -13.40 33.98
CA GLU A 451 28.74 -14.63 34.31
C GLU A 451 27.41 -14.31 35.01
N ARG A 452 26.36 -15.01 34.60
CA ARG A 452 25.03 -14.88 35.20
C ARG A 452 24.91 -15.81 36.39
N VAL A 453 24.86 -15.23 37.59
CA VAL A 453 24.70 -15.95 38.86
C VAL A 453 23.42 -15.48 39.53
N ARG A 454 22.53 -16.41 39.90
CA ARG A 454 21.22 -16.11 40.52
C ARG A 454 20.41 -15.05 39.75
N GLY A 455 20.53 -15.05 38.42
CA GLY A 455 19.78 -14.16 37.52
C GLY A 455 20.32 -12.74 37.38
N GLN A 456 21.50 -12.45 37.95
CA GLN A 456 22.23 -11.18 37.81
C GLN A 456 23.56 -11.42 37.08
N TRP A 457 23.98 -10.47 36.25
CA TRP A 457 25.30 -10.51 35.61
C TRP A 457 26.35 -9.98 36.58
N ILE A 458 27.41 -10.75 36.76
CA ILE A 458 28.55 -10.42 37.61
C ILE A 458 29.81 -10.44 36.76
N SER A 459 30.64 -9.40 36.87
CA SER A 459 31.97 -9.38 36.28
C SER A 459 32.89 -10.36 37.01
N ARG A 460 33.49 -11.29 36.25
CA ARG A 460 34.54 -12.20 36.73
C ARG A 460 35.94 -11.63 36.53
N GLY A 461 36.04 -10.41 36.00
CA GLY A 461 37.30 -9.75 35.72
C GLY A 461 37.87 -10.09 34.34
N ARG A 462 39.10 -9.62 34.11
CA ARG A 462 39.87 -9.87 32.89
C ARG A 462 40.40 -11.28 32.86
N LEU A 463 40.52 -11.84 31.66
CA LEU A 463 41.26 -13.07 31.42
C LEU A 463 42.75 -12.72 31.34
N ALA A 464 43.57 -13.47 32.07
CA ALA A 464 45.01 -13.30 32.05
C ALA A 464 45.57 -13.46 30.63
N GLU A 465 46.67 -12.74 30.34
CA GLU A 465 47.42 -12.83 29.08
C GLU A 465 46.67 -12.33 27.84
N THR A 466 45.62 -11.51 28.03
CA THR A 466 44.87 -10.90 26.91
C THR A 466 45.11 -9.41 26.72
N ASP A 467 45.95 -8.79 27.57
CA ASP A 467 46.13 -7.33 27.62
C ASP A 467 47.00 -6.75 26.48
N ALA A 468 47.50 -7.58 25.55
CA ALA A 468 48.53 -7.18 24.59
C ALA A 468 48.09 -7.03 23.12
N GLU A 469 46.90 -7.48 22.71
CA GLU A 469 46.35 -7.22 21.35
C GLU A 469 44.92 -7.80 21.23
N VAL A 470 43.91 -6.95 21.01
CA VAL A 470 42.56 -7.32 20.52
C VAL A 470 42.08 -6.27 19.53
#